data_AF-A0A661ZW43-F1
#
_entry.id   AF-A0A661ZW43-F1
#
_cell.length_a   1.000
_cell.length_b   1.000
_cell.length_c   1.000
_cell.angle_alpha   90.00
_cell.angle_beta   90.00
_cell.angle_gamma   90.00
#
_symmetry.space_group_name_H-M   'P 1'
#
loop_
_entity.id
_entity.type
_entity.pdbx_description
1 polymer ?
#
loop_
_entity_poly.entity_id
_entity_poly.type
_entity_poly.pdbx_seq_one_letter_code
_entity_poly.pdbx_strand_id
1 'polypeptide(L)'
;MLGCAISETNKSGIKKAIHNYSQKLEIMKKLSIYSFAFFLLAVLFFTACENTFEGPDDPVVEGTIIPEQLSIDIPEALSQDATILKGAPVVDTLKGREIYGHLRFFIHMGDHGGRMVKHIIYALRRYNIDQVKTVTYESEDDGRIKNLVVVEGPEFDGRIWEYGLTITDAESEGNPDGGKAMQIFWNSHPKEGVTMIKPYNLDRTNEGRMAEAMFRIDYSGAGEMGYDHHMIVSIADLPSVDPLLAPFSMDGMKMFVGKKGDYVDVYGNSSHPNAKFLTEKVGYNWAFVASGSETEDAAVAEVGLPLSTLDAEGRSVLLEEYSIHNVLYNEVKTIWPYASEEILEAWLTNTEAPGFFDKGGFIQGGEAPAPEFLPLVDRILGLAPYNPKSIANLEINFN
;
A
#
# COMPACT_ATOMS: atom_id res chain seq x y z
N MET A 1 -1.16 -55.90 -18.16
CA MET A 1 -0.08 -55.06 -18.70
C MET A 1 -0.71 -53.98 -19.57
N LEU A 2 -1.19 -52.91 -18.96
CA LEU A 2 -1.69 -51.71 -19.64
C LEU A 2 -1.31 -50.55 -18.72
N GLY A 3 -0.12 -50.04 -18.94
CA GLY A 3 0.49 -48.94 -18.19
C GLY A 3 1.58 -48.35 -19.06
N CYS A 4 1.70 -47.03 -19.03
CA CYS A 4 2.63 -46.19 -19.80
C CYS A 4 2.28 -45.91 -21.26
N ALA A 5 1.28 -45.06 -21.47
CA ALA A 5 1.21 -44.17 -22.63
C ALA A 5 0.53 -42.85 -22.24
N ILE A 6 1.00 -42.18 -21.19
CA ILE A 6 0.74 -40.74 -21.00
C ILE A 6 1.86 -40.04 -21.77
N SER A 7 1.49 -39.42 -22.89
CA SER A 7 2.38 -39.08 -23.99
C SER A 7 3.29 -37.87 -23.71
N GLU A 8 4.53 -37.95 -24.22
CA GLU A 8 5.54 -36.88 -24.19
C GLU A 8 5.07 -35.57 -24.83
N THR A 9 4.04 -35.62 -25.69
CA THR A 9 3.40 -34.44 -26.29
C THR A 9 2.74 -33.52 -25.27
N ASN A 10 2.20 -34.04 -24.15
CA ASN A 10 1.57 -33.21 -23.13
C ASN A 10 2.62 -32.47 -22.27
N LYS A 11 3.77 -33.11 -22.01
CA LYS A 11 4.92 -32.48 -21.34
C LYS A 11 5.55 -31.35 -22.17
N SER A 12 5.56 -31.47 -23.50
CA SER A 12 6.04 -30.43 -24.42
C SER A 12 5.14 -29.19 -24.42
N GLY A 13 3.81 -29.38 -24.44
CA GLY A 13 2.84 -28.28 -24.37
C GLY A 13 2.92 -27.50 -23.06
N ILE A 14 3.06 -28.22 -21.93
CA ILE A 14 3.19 -27.62 -20.59
C ILE A 14 4.52 -26.89 -20.44
N LYS A 15 5.65 -27.46 -20.89
CA LYS A 15 6.94 -26.74 -20.89
C LYS A 15 6.89 -25.47 -21.74
N LYS A 16 6.17 -25.50 -22.87
CA LYS A 16 5.99 -24.32 -23.73
C LYS A 16 5.06 -23.28 -23.09
N ALA A 17 4.05 -23.71 -22.33
CA ALA A 17 3.18 -22.84 -21.56
C ALA A 17 3.91 -22.19 -20.37
N ILE A 18 4.67 -22.96 -19.59
CA ILE A 18 5.54 -22.47 -18.51
C ILE A 18 6.61 -21.52 -19.08
N HIS A 19 7.18 -21.83 -20.25
CA HIS A 19 8.15 -20.95 -20.91
C HIS A 19 7.50 -19.63 -21.41
N ASN A 20 6.31 -19.69 -22.01
CA ASN A 20 5.57 -18.49 -22.42
C ASN A 20 5.10 -17.68 -21.21
N TYR A 21 4.76 -18.34 -20.10
CA TYR A 21 4.40 -17.71 -18.84
C TYR A 21 5.62 -17.07 -18.19
N SER A 22 6.78 -17.75 -18.16
CA SER A 22 8.07 -17.23 -17.73
C SER A 22 8.52 -16.02 -18.58
N GLN A 23 8.23 -16.01 -19.89
CA GLN A 23 8.38 -14.82 -20.75
C GLN A 23 7.39 -13.70 -20.38
N LYS A 24 6.12 -13.99 -20.11
CA LYS A 24 5.16 -12.99 -19.60
C LYS A 24 5.53 -12.50 -18.19
N LEU A 25 6.19 -13.33 -17.38
CA LEU A 25 6.78 -13.00 -16.09
C LEU A 25 8.03 -12.13 -16.23
N GLU A 26 8.85 -12.35 -17.24
CA GLU A 26 9.95 -11.45 -17.60
C GLU A 26 9.42 -10.10 -18.07
N ILE A 27 8.29 -10.10 -18.79
CA ILE A 27 7.52 -8.89 -19.11
C ILE A 27 7.03 -8.26 -17.78
N MET A 28 6.48 -9.01 -16.83
CA MET A 28 6.17 -8.49 -15.48
C MET A 28 7.40 -7.95 -14.74
N LYS A 29 8.60 -8.54 -14.90
CA LYS A 29 9.85 -8.04 -14.30
C LYS A 29 10.32 -6.75 -14.96
N LYS A 30 10.24 -6.65 -16.29
CA LYS A 30 10.63 -5.46 -17.05
C LYS A 30 9.61 -4.32 -16.94
N LEU A 31 8.31 -4.62 -16.80
CA LEU A 31 7.23 -3.65 -16.62
C LEU A 31 6.97 -3.29 -15.15
N SER A 32 7.22 -4.19 -14.21
CA SER A 32 7.36 -3.84 -12.78
C SER A 32 8.46 -2.81 -12.61
N ILE A 33 9.58 -2.91 -13.35
CA ILE A 33 10.62 -1.87 -13.35
C ILE A 33 10.10 -0.54 -13.91
N TYR A 34 9.18 -0.51 -14.87
CA TYR A 34 8.61 0.74 -15.40
C TYR A 34 7.52 1.34 -14.50
N SER A 35 6.64 0.55 -13.91
CA SER A 35 5.73 1.03 -12.84
C SER A 35 6.51 1.47 -11.61
N PHE A 36 7.55 0.72 -11.24
CA PHE A 36 8.49 1.11 -10.20
C PHE A 36 9.27 2.34 -10.59
N ALA A 37 9.68 2.55 -11.85
CA ALA A 37 10.39 3.76 -12.29
C ALA A 37 9.49 4.99 -12.41
N PHE A 38 8.23 4.81 -12.83
CA PHE A 38 7.22 5.89 -12.87
C PHE A 38 6.84 6.31 -11.45
N PHE A 39 6.73 5.34 -10.53
CA PHE A 39 6.53 5.64 -9.12
C PHE A 39 7.82 6.08 -8.41
N LEU A 40 9.00 5.61 -8.81
CA LEU A 40 10.29 6.12 -8.31
C LEU A 40 10.43 7.58 -8.76
N LEU A 41 9.95 7.95 -9.95
CA LEU A 41 9.76 9.34 -10.36
C LEU A 41 8.78 10.08 -9.43
N ALA A 42 7.70 9.44 -9.00
CA ALA A 42 6.76 9.97 -8.00
C ALA A 42 7.37 10.06 -6.58
N VAL A 43 8.35 9.22 -6.24
CA VAL A 43 9.12 9.25 -4.99
C VAL A 43 10.26 10.27 -5.06
N LEU A 44 10.78 10.59 -6.26
CA LEU A 44 11.72 11.69 -6.46
C LEU A 44 11.11 13.05 -6.09
N PHE A 45 9.77 13.18 -6.01
CA PHE A 45 9.09 14.34 -5.41
C PHE A 45 9.43 14.50 -3.92
N PHE A 46 9.80 13.41 -3.23
CA PHE A 46 10.06 13.39 -1.79
C PHE A 46 11.54 13.24 -1.42
N THR A 47 12.40 12.82 -2.36
CA THR A 47 13.85 12.65 -2.11
C THR A 47 14.72 13.79 -2.65
N ALA A 48 14.11 14.84 -3.22
CA ALA A 48 14.83 16.06 -3.58
C ALA A 48 15.17 16.94 -2.35
N CYS A 49 14.61 16.63 -1.17
CA CYS A 49 15.16 17.07 0.09
C CYS A 49 16.40 16.22 0.43
N GLU A 50 17.53 16.86 0.73
CA GLU A 50 18.78 16.19 1.17
C GLU A 50 18.50 15.05 2.17
N ASN A 51 19.01 13.86 1.85
CA ASN A 51 18.85 12.60 2.61
C ASN A 51 19.56 12.58 3.98
N THR A 52 19.72 13.73 4.64
CA THR A 52 20.18 13.80 6.03
C THR A 52 19.02 14.19 6.93
N PHE A 53 17.97 13.37 6.95
CA PHE A 53 17.04 13.39 8.07
C PHE A 53 17.66 12.59 9.23
N GLU A 54 18.63 13.18 9.90
CA GLU A 54 18.90 12.87 11.31
C GLU A 54 17.90 13.71 12.09
N GLY A 55 16.78 13.12 12.51
CA GLY A 55 15.80 13.82 13.34
C GLY A 55 16.52 14.44 14.55
N PRO A 56 16.32 15.71 14.87
CA PRO A 56 17.09 16.33 15.93
C PRO A 56 16.64 15.79 17.29
N ASP A 57 17.62 15.56 18.18
CA ASP A 57 17.49 15.60 19.64
C ASP A 57 17.09 17.02 20.13
N ASP A 58 16.20 17.71 19.41
CA ASP A 58 15.77 19.06 19.77
C ASP A 58 14.90 18.97 21.03
N PRO A 59 15.18 19.80 22.06
CA PRO A 59 14.41 19.79 23.28
C PRO A 59 12.95 20.12 22.95
N VAL A 60 12.04 19.30 23.47
CA VAL A 60 10.59 19.54 23.43
C VAL A 60 10.35 20.99 23.86
N VAL A 61 9.91 21.83 22.92
CA VAL A 61 9.50 23.20 23.24
C VAL A 61 8.21 23.09 24.03
N GLU A 62 8.30 23.21 25.36
CA GLU A 62 7.12 23.24 26.23
C GLU A 62 6.16 24.35 25.74
N GLY A 63 4.92 23.96 25.40
CA GLY A 63 3.88 24.88 24.92
C GLY A 63 3.59 24.87 23.42
N THR A 64 4.18 23.96 22.63
CA THR A 64 3.79 23.82 21.21
C THR A 64 2.41 23.17 21.06
N ILE A 65 1.58 23.70 20.16
CA ILE A 65 0.28 23.10 19.77
C ILE A 65 0.45 21.85 18.88
N ILE A 66 1.67 21.56 18.43
CA ILE A 66 1.94 20.56 17.40
C ILE A 66 2.28 19.20 18.05
N PRO A 67 1.58 18.10 17.71
CA PRO A 67 1.82 16.78 18.28
C PRO A 67 3.18 16.20 17.91
N GLU A 68 3.76 15.39 18.80
CA GLU A 68 5.11 14.80 18.60
C GLU A 68 5.13 13.59 17.67
N GLN A 69 4.01 12.90 17.51
CA GLN A 69 3.90 11.68 16.73
C GLN A 69 2.49 11.56 16.15
N LEU A 70 2.42 11.41 14.83
CA LEU A 70 1.19 11.12 14.06
C LEU A 70 1.45 10.02 13.00
N SER A 71 2.41 9.13 13.27
CA SER A 71 2.78 8.03 12.38
C SER A 71 3.10 6.76 13.17
N ILE A 72 3.02 5.61 12.48
CA ILE A 72 3.42 4.30 13.00
C ILE A 72 4.50 3.75 12.07
N ASP A 73 5.62 3.33 12.66
CA ASP A 73 6.70 2.68 11.92
C ASP A 73 6.33 1.22 11.64
N ILE A 74 6.59 0.74 10.43
CA ILE A 74 6.29 -0.62 9.99
C ILE A 74 7.59 -1.45 9.95
N PRO A 75 7.63 -2.67 10.54
CA PRO A 75 8.80 -3.55 10.54
C PRO A 75 9.41 -3.80 9.14
N GLU A 76 10.73 -3.99 9.07
CA GLU A 76 11.45 -4.22 7.81
C GLU A 76 11.03 -5.52 7.13
N ALA A 77 10.76 -6.60 7.87
CA ALA A 77 10.23 -7.85 7.31
C ALA A 77 8.92 -7.66 6.49
N LEU A 78 8.11 -6.65 6.84
CA LEU A 78 6.90 -6.27 6.11
C LEU A 78 7.17 -5.28 4.96
N SER A 79 8.15 -4.39 5.10
CA SER A 79 8.34 -3.24 4.20
C SER A 79 9.51 -3.37 3.20
N GLN A 80 10.54 -4.19 3.45
CA GLN A 80 11.76 -4.27 2.62
C GLN A 80 11.81 -5.51 1.70
N ASP A 81 12.45 -5.37 0.54
CA ASP A 81 12.76 -6.47 -0.40
C ASP A 81 14.28 -6.75 -0.49
N ALA A 82 14.78 -7.59 0.41
CA ALA A 82 16.15 -8.10 0.34
C ALA A 82 16.29 -9.38 -0.53
N THR A 83 15.23 -9.80 -1.23
CA THR A 83 15.15 -11.12 -1.86
C THR A 83 16.00 -11.21 -3.14
N ILE A 84 17.31 -11.30 -2.98
CA ILE A 84 18.26 -11.66 -4.02
C ILE A 84 18.49 -13.17 -3.92
N LEU A 85 17.76 -13.95 -4.73
CA LEU A 85 17.96 -15.39 -4.98
C LEU A 85 17.41 -16.37 -3.93
N LYS A 86 16.34 -17.10 -4.27
CA LYS A 86 16.23 -18.53 -3.95
C LYS A 86 16.38 -19.34 -5.24
N GLY A 87 17.32 -20.29 -5.21
CA GLY A 87 17.74 -21.12 -6.34
C GLY A 87 16.62 -22.02 -6.88
N ALA A 88 16.70 -22.31 -8.17
CA ALA A 88 15.70 -23.07 -8.91
C ALA A 88 15.49 -24.47 -8.29
N PRO A 89 14.26 -24.83 -7.88
CA PRO A 89 13.86 -26.22 -7.77
C PRO A 89 13.90 -26.88 -9.15
N VAL A 90 13.82 -28.22 -9.21
CA VAL A 90 13.75 -29.00 -10.45
C VAL A 90 12.50 -28.62 -11.30
N VAL A 91 11.54 -27.92 -10.70
CA VAL A 91 10.36 -27.28 -11.31
C VAL A 91 10.42 -25.78 -11.01
N ASP A 92 10.18 -24.94 -12.03
CA ASP A 92 10.13 -23.48 -11.90
C ASP A 92 8.89 -23.11 -11.07
N THR A 93 9.08 -22.69 -9.81
CA THR A 93 8.00 -22.26 -8.91
C THR A 93 7.72 -20.77 -9.07
N LEU A 94 6.47 -20.34 -8.86
CA LEU A 94 6.19 -18.92 -8.74
C LEU A 94 6.96 -18.37 -7.52
N LYS A 95 7.73 -17.31 -7.71
CA LYS A 95 8.61 -16.80 -6.65
C LYS A 95 7.81 -15.93 -5.69
N GLY A 96 8.15 -15.96 -4.40
CA GLY A 96 7.50 -15.10 -3.40
C GLY A 96 7.47 -13.62 -3.76
N ARG A 97 8.52 -13.11 -4.43
CA ARG A 97 8.56 -11.74 -4.96
C ARG A 97 7.47 -11.46 -6.00
N GLU A 98 7.12 -12.44 -6.83
CA GLU A 98 6.07 -12.29 -7.85
C GLU A 98 4.67 -12.34 -7.23
N ILE A 99 4.53 -12.99 -6.07
CA ILE A 99 3.28 -13.17 -5.32
C ILE A 99 3.02 -11.95 -4.43
N TYR A 100 4.02 -11.57 -3.63
CA TYR A 100 3.90 -10.57 -2.55
C TYR A 100 4.60 -9.24 -2.87
N GLY A 101 5.22 -9.09 -4.05
CA GLY A 101 5.89 -7.84 -4.43
C GLY A 101 4.96 -6.62 -4.42
N HIS A 102 3.71 -6.80 -4.86
CA HIS A 102 2.69 -5.74 -4.82
C HIS A 102 2.28 -5.42 -3.38
N LEU A 103 2.07 -6.43 -2.53
CA LEU A 103 1.77 -6.23 -1.11
C LEU A 103 2.80 -5.32 -0.43
N ARG A 104 4.09 -5.65 -0.58
CA ARG A 104 5.18 -4.87 0.01
C ARG A 104 5.21 -3.44 -0.50
N PHE A 105 4.94 -3.25 -1.80
CA PHE A 105 4.82 -1.92 -2.38
C PHE A 105 3.69 -1.11 -1.72
N PHE A 106 2.51 -1.70 -1.49
CA PHE A 106 1.39 -1.02 -0.81
C PHE A 106 1.71 -0.67 0.65
N ILE A 107 2.32 -1.61 1.37
CA ILE A 107 2.77 -1.39 2.76
C ILE A 107 3.80 -0.25 2.80
N HIS A 108 4.78 -0.29 1.91
CA HIS A 108 5.81 0.74 1.80
C HIS A 108 5.21 2.11 1.46
N MET A 109 4.21 2.16 0.58
CA MET A 109 3.50 3.39 0.25
C MET A 109 2.77 3.97 1.47
N GLY A 110 2.15 3.14 2.31
CA GLY A 110 1.54 3.61 3.55
C GLY A 110 2.55 4.04 4.61
N ASP A 111 3.70 3.37 4.74
CA ASP A 111 4.81 3.82 5.59
C ASP A 111 5.28 5.22 5.15
N HIS A 112 5.49 5.42 3.85
CA HIS A 112 5.84 6.73 3.29
C HIS A 112 4.76 7.79 3.54
N GLY A 113 3.47 7.43 3.45
CA GLY A 113 2.37 8.33 3.82
C GLY A 113 2.44 8.79 5.28
N GLY A 114 2.76 7.89 6.21
CA GLY A 114 3.01 8.24 7.62
C GLY A 114 4.22 9.17 7.79
N ARG A 115 5.31 8.91 7.06
CA ARG A 115 6.52 9.77 7.07
C ARG A 115 6.24 11.18 6.53
N MET A 116 5.36 11.32 5.53
CA MET A 116 4.94 12.64 5.03
C MET A 116 4.30 13.47 6.14
N VAL A 117 3.37 12.89 6.90
CA VAL A 117 2.74 13.57 8.05
C VAL A 117 3.80 13.98 9.08
N LYS A 118 4.74 13.08 9.40
CA LYS A 118 5.86 13.38 10.31
C LYS A 118 6.71 14.56 9.81
N HIS A 119 7.03 14.62 8.52
CA HIS A 119 7.79 15.72 7.93
C HIS A 119 7.01 17.05 7.96
N ILE A 120 5.70 17.02 7.70
CA ILE A 120 4.88 18.24 7.77
C ILE A 120 4.86 18.77 9.21
N ILE A 121 4.59 17.91 10.18
CA ILE A 121 4.61 18.23 11.61
C ILE A 121 5.96 18.82 12.04
N TYR A 122 7.06 18.25 11.56
CA TYR A 122 8.40 18.78 11.79
C TYR A 122 8.58 20.19 11.17
N ALA A 123 8.14 20.39 9.93
CA ALA A 123 8.21 21.69 9.26
C ALA A 123 7.42 22.77 10.03
N LEU A 124 6.21 22.45 10.48
CA LEU A 124 5.39 23.38 11.28
C LEU A 124 6.13 23.86 12.54
N ARG A 125 6.85 22.96 13.21
CA ARG A 125 7.70 23.31 14.37
C ARG A 125 8.88 24.17 13.97
N ARG A 126 9.63 23.75 12.94
CA ARG A 126 10.81 24.47 12.46
C ARG A 126 10.51 25.92 12.08
N TYR A 127 9.33 26.18 11.52
CA TYR A 127 8.91 27.51 11.11
C TYR A 127 8.08 28.27 12.18
N ASN A 128 8.01 27.76 13.42
CA ASN A 128 7.24 28.34 14.53
C ASN A 128 5.79 28.67 14.12
N ILE A 129 5.13 27.70 13.47
CA ILE A 129 3.69 27.72 13.20
C ILE A 129 2.99 27.01 14.37
N ASP A 130 3.24 27.54 15.57
CA ASP A 130 2.83 26.99 16.86
C ASP A 130 1.61 27.73 17.47
N GLN A 131 0.96 28.58 16.67
CA GLN A 131 -0.21 29.36 17.04
C GLN A 131 -1.09 29.64 15.80
N VAL A 132 -2.34 30.06 16.03
CA VAL A 132 -3.24 30.56 14.99
C VAL A 132 -2.54 31.65 14.19
N LYS A 133 -2.39 31.43 12.89
CA LYS A 133 -1.61 32.30 12.01
C LYS A 133 -2.05 32.18 10.57
N THR A 134 -1.86 33.26 9.82
CA THR A 134 -1.98 33.29 8.37
C THR A 134 -0.65 33.71 7.77
N VAL A 135 -0.17 32.94 6.81
CA VAL A 135 1.09 33.17 6.10
C VAL A 135 0.84 33.01 4.61
N THR A 136 1.37 33.94 3.83
CA THR A 136 1.44 33.82 2.37
C THR A 136 2.91 33.71 1.98
N TYR A 137 3.24 32.75 1.13
CA TYR A 137 4.59 32.54 0.64
C TYR A 137 4.58 32.14 -0.83
N GLU A 138 5.69 32.37 -1.53
CA GLU A 138 5.92 31.85 -2.88
C GLU A 138 6.59 30.48 -2.75
N SER A 139 6.00 29.45 -3.38
CA SER A 139 6.55 28.11 -3.38
C SER A 139 7.84 28.08 -4.19
N GLU A 140 8.91 27.50 -3.63
CA GLU A 140 10.18 27.31 -4.35
C GLU A 140 10.05 26.24 -5.45
N ASP A 141 9.07 25.33 -5.33
CA ASP A 141 8.86 24.22 -6.26
C ASP A 141 8.21 24.67 -7.57
N ASP A 142 7.19 25.54 -7.49
CA ASP A 142 6.40 25.95 -8.66
C ASP A 142 6.32 27.47 -8.89
N GLY A 143 6.93 28.28 -8.02
CA GLY A 143 6.91 29.75 -8.11
C GLY A 143 5.52 30.36 -7.86
N ARG A 144 4.55 29.58 -7.39
CA ARG A 144 3.17 30.05 -7.17
C ARG A 144 2.97 30.48 -5.74
N ILE A 145 2.06 31.43 -5.55
CA ILE A 145 1.71 31.92 -4.23
C ILE A 145 0.82 30.89 -3.51
N LYS A 146 1.23 30.51 -2.30
CA LYS A 146 0.49 29.62 -1.41
C LYS A 146 0.03 30.38 -0.17
N ASN A 147 -1.21 30.13 0.25
CA ASN A 147 -1.78 30.69 1.47
C ASN A 147 -1.93 29.57 2.51
N LEU A 148 -1.27 29.74 3.66
CA LEU A 148 -1.33 28.86 4.81
C LEU A 148 -2.13 29.54 5.92
N VAL A 149 -3.13 28.84 6.44
CA VAL A 149 -4.00 29.32 7.52
C VAL A 149 -4.09 28.25 8.61
N VAL A 150 -3.76 28.62 9.84
CA VAL A 150 -3.97 27.80 11.05
C VAL A 150 -5.06 28.44 11.89
N VAL A 151 -6.07 27.66 12.28
CA VAL A 151 -7.22 28.07 13.09
C VAL A 151 -7.44 27.13 14.27
N GLU A 152 -8.07 27.65 15.32
CA GLU A 152 -8.55 26.89 16.47
C GLU A 152 -10.01 26.45 16.27
N GLY A 153 -10.36 25.27 16.79
CA GLY A 153 -11.73 24.79 16.79
C GLY A 153 -12.38 24.55 15.41
N PRO A 154 -11.66 24.18 14.33
CA PRO A 154 -12.33 23.93 13.05
C PRO A 154 -13.20 22.68 13.13
N GLU A 155 -14.34 22.73 12.46
CA GLU A 155 -15.22 21.58 12.26
C GLU A 155 -14.81 20.82 10.98
N PHE A 156 -14.61 19.51 11.10
CA PHE A 156 -14.30 18.63 9.99
C PHE A 156 -14.86 17.22 10.26
N ASP A 157 -15.49 16.59 9.26
CA ASP A 157 -16.13 15.27 9.37
C ASP A 157 -17.10 15.16 10.58
N GLY A 158 -17.84 16.24 10.87
CA GLY A 158 -18.79 16.33 11.98
C GLY A 158 -18.16 16.37 13.38
N ARG A 159 -16.84 16.62 13.46
CA ARG A 159 -16.07 16.73 14.69
C ARG A 159 -15.39 18.10 14.78
N ILE A 160 -15.35 18.68 15.97
CA ILE A 160 -14.53 19.87 16.25
C ILE A 160 -13.13 19.40 16.67
N TRP A 161 -12.12 19.89 15.98
CA TRP A 161 -10.71 19.62 16.25
C TRP A 161 -10.08 20.75 17.06
N GLU A 162 -9.01 20.47 17.81
CA GLU A 162 -8.32 21.50 18.59
C GLU A 162 -7.73 22.57 17.65
N TYR A 163 -7.05 22.11 16.60
CA TYR A 163 -6.47 22.96 15.57
C TYR A 163 -6.69 22.38 14.18
N GLY A 164 -6.65 23.25 13.18
CA GLY A 164 -6.52 22.85 11.80
C GLY A 164 -5.70 23.82 10.98
N LEU A 165 -4.97 23.25 10.03
CA LEU A 165 -4.12 23.93 9.06
C LEU A 165 -4.68 23.67 7.68
N THR A 166 -4.79 24.72 6.86
CA THR A 166 -5.12 24.62 5.45
C THR A 166 -4.08 25.36 4.63
N ILE A 167 -3.54 24.71 3.59
CA ILE A 167 -2.73 25.35 2.54
C ILE A 167 -3.55 25.36 1.25
N THR A 168 -3.59 26.51 0.59
CA THR A 168 -4.23 26.69 -0.72
C THR A 168 -3.25 27.30 -1.73
N ASP A 169 -3.43 26.94 -3.01
CA ASP A 169 -2.81 27.63 -4.14
C ASP A 169 -3.65 28.87 -4.47
N ALA A 170 -3.10 30.07 -4.25
CA ALA A 170 -3.86 31.33 -4.30
C ALA A 170 -4.53 31.58 -5.66
N GLU A 171 -3.88 31.13 -6.73
CA GLU A 171 -4.38 31.24 -8.10
C GLU A 171 -5.46 30.18 -8.44
N SER A 172 -5.59 29.14 -7.63
CA SER A 172 -6.56 28.05 -7.80
C SER A 172 -7.74 28.11 -6.84
N GLU A 173 -7.84 29.13 -5.98
CA GLU A 173 -8.93 29.27 -5.00
C GLU A 173 -10.34 29.31 -5.62
N GLY A 174 -10.44 29.61 -6.93
CA GLY A 174 -11.70 29.55 -7.69
C GLY A 174 -12.09 28.15 -8.19
N ASN A 175 -11.27 27.14 -8.00
CA ASN A 175 -11.55 25.76 -8.42
C ASN A 175 -12.56 25.08 -7.48
N PRO A 176 -13.20 23.96 -7.91
CA PRO A 176 -14.15 23.23 -7.07
C PRO A 176 -13.59 22.76 -5.72
N ASP A 177 -12.28 22.47 -5.65
CA ASP A 177 -11.56 22.10 -4.43
C ASP A 177 -11.13 23.32 -3.59
N GLY A 178 -11.48 24.54 -4.00
CA GLY A 178 -11.06 25.79 -3.37
C GLY A 178 -9.55 26.03 -3.44
N GLY A 179 -8.85 25.39 -4.39
CA GLY A 179 -7.39 25.47 -4.51
C GLY A 179 -6.65 24.78 -3.36
N LYS A 180 -7.34 24.00 -2.52
CA LYS A 180 -6.75 23.34 -1.35
C LYS A 180 -5.68 22.36 -1.79
N ALA A 181 -4.48 22.55 -1.24
CA ALA A 181 -3.33 21.70 -1.47
C ALA A 181 -3.13 20.72 -0.32
N MET A 182 -3.38 21.18 0.91
CA MET A 182 -3.25 20.36 2.10
C MET A 182 -4.21 20.83 3.19
N GLN A 183 -4.78 19.89 3.93
CA GLN A 183 -5.50 20.16 5.18
C GLN A 183 -5.02 19.20 6.26
N ILE A 184 -4.80 19.71 7.46
CA ILE A 184 -4.41 18.91 8.62
C ILE A 184 -5.27 19.34 9.78
N PHE A 185 -5.89 18.38 10.47
CA PHE A 185 -6.64 18.59 11.70
C PHE A 185 -6.02 17.74 12.78
N TRP A 186 -5.89 18.24 14.01
CA TRP A 186 -5.28 17.46 15.08
C TRP A 186 -5.75 17.86 16.47
N ASN A 187 -5.61 16.91 17.40
CA ASN A 187 -5.77 17.10 18.84
C ASN A 187 -4.46 16.74 19.54
N SER A 188 -4.12 17.49 20.58
CA SER A 188 -2.94 17.23 21.41
C SER A 188 -3.19 16.07 22.39
N HIS A 189 -4.44 15.88 22.83
CA HIS A 189 -4.80 14.81 23.76
C HIS A 189 -6.26 14.32 23.59
N PRO A 190 -6.49 13.02 23.30
CA PRO A 190 -5.49 12.07 22.82
C PRO A 190 -4.85 12.54 21.50
N LYS A 191 -3.63 12.05 21.19
CA LYS A 191 -2.92 12.41 19.96
C LYS A 191 -3.69 11.83 18.77
N GLU A 192 -4.39 12.67 18.04
CA GLU A 192 -5.19 12.28 16.87
C GLU A 192 -4.96 13.29 15.75
N GLY A 193 -5.10 12.86 14.51
CA GLY A 193 -5.12 13.79 13.39
C GLY A 193 -5.59 13.21 12.08
N VAL A 194 -6.02 14.10 11.20
CA VAL A 194 -6.42 13.80 9.82
C VAL A 194 -5.64 14.71 8.91
N THR A 195 -4.87 14.13 7.98
CA THR A 195 -4.13 14.85 6.95
C THR A 195 -4.71 14.51 5.59
N MET A 196 -5.04 15.52 4.80
CA MET A 196 -5.44 15.37 3.41
C MET A 196 -4.51 16.17 2.50
N ILE A 197 -4.12 15.60 1.37
CA ILE A 197 -3.14 16.19 0.47
C ILE A 197 -3.61 16.00 -0.97
N LYS A 198 -3.57 17.08 -1.75
CA LYS A 198 -3.71 17.09 -3.20
C LYS A 198 -2.38 17.55 -3.80
N PRO A 199 -1.48 16.62 -4.19
CA PRO A 199 -0.14 16.96 -4.63
C PRO A 199 -0.10 18.00 -5.75
N TYR A 200 -1.05 17.93 -6.68
CA TYR A 200 -1.14 18.86 -7.80
C TYR A 200 -1.32 20.33 -7.39
N ASN A 201 -1.95 20.61 -6.25
CA ASN A 201 -2.09 21.98 -5.76
C ASN A 201 -0.86 22.44 -4.95
N LEU A 202 -0.03 21.51 -4.46
CA LEU A 202 1.25 21.84 -3.83
C LEU A 202 2.29 22.24 -4.88
N ASP A 203 2.38 21.49 -5.97
CA ASP A 203 3.31 21.73 -7.07
C ASP A 203 2.63 21.51 -8.44
N ARG A 204 2.52 22.60 -9.20
CA ARG A 204 1.91 22.62 -10.54
C ARG A 204 2.89 22.40 -11.69
N THR A 205 4.20 22.30 -11.43
CA THR A 205 5.21 22.11 -12.48
C THR A 205 5.21 20.70 -13.05
N ASN A 206 4.82 19.74 -12.22
CA ASN A 206 4.78 18.34 -12.59
C ASN A 206 3.48 17.96 -13.33
N GLU A 207 3.57 16.91 -14.17
CA GLU A 207 2.53 16.54 -15.14
C GLU A 207 1.12 16.56 -14.53
N GLY A 208 0.20 17.33 -15.13
CA GLY A 208 -1.22 17.40 -14.73
C GLY A 208 -2.00 16.09 -14.79
N ARG A 209 -1.33 14.95 -15.01
CA ARG A 209 -1.89 13.60 -14.91
C ARG A 209 -2.24 13.26 -13.46
N MET A 210 -1.50 13.77 -12.48
CA MET A 210 -1.82 13.62 -11.05
C MET A 210 -2.82 14.65 -10.53
N ALA A 211 -3.52 15.38 -11.43
CA ALA A 211 -4.35 16.51 -11.05
C ALA A 211 -5.46 16.17 -10.05
N GLU A 212 -6.02 14.96 -10.15
CA GLU A 212 -7.11 14.52 -9.30
C GLU A 212 -6.65 13.64 -8.12
N ALA A 213 -5.39 13.21 -8.09
CA ALA A 213 -4.91 12.30 -7.06
C ALA A 213 -5.00 12.94 -5.66
N MET A 214 -5.59 12.19 -4.73
CA MET A 214 -5.85 12.63 -3.37
C MET A 214 -5.33 11.61 -2.36
N PHE A 215 -4.76 12.10 -1.27
CA PHE A 215 -4.24 11.30 -0.18
C PHE A 215 -4.95 11.71 1.12
N ARG A 216 -5.32 10.74 1.95
CA ARG A 216 -5.86 10.95 3.28
C ARG A 216 -5.19 10.01 4.28
N ILE A 217 -4.67 10.56 5.36
CA ILE A 217 -4.03 9.84 6.45
C ILE A 217 -4.77 10.20 7.74
N ASP A 218 -5.44 9.22 8.34
CA ASP A 218 -6.05 9.34 9.66
C ASP A 218 -5.13 8.65 10.68
N TYR A 219 -4.85 9.30 11.81
CA TYR A 219 -4.04 8.76 12.90
C TYR A 219 -4.79 8.90 14.23
N SER A 220 -4.70 7.88 15.08
CA SER A 220 -5.20 7.93 16.45
C SER A 220 -4.27 7.17 17.39
N GLY A 221 -3.85 7.87 18.45
CA GLY A 221 -3.17 7.32 19.62
C GLY A 221 -4.09 7.24 20.84
N ALA A 222 -5.41 7.16 20.64
CA ALA A 222 -6.39 7.12 21.71
C ALA A 222 -6.57 5.72 22.33
N GLY A 223 -5.83 4.70 21.87
CA GLY A 223 -5.98 3.32 22.37
C GLY A 223 -7.21 2.59 21.81
N GLU A 224 -7.65 2.94 20.61
CA GLU A 224 -8.88 2.42 19.98
C GLU A 224 -8.63 1.16 19.16
N MET A 225 -9.71 0.44 18.83
CA MET A 225 -9.69 -0.78 18.00
C MET A 225 -8.78 -1.90 18.56
N GLY A 226 -8.40 -1.82 19.83
CA GLY A 226 -7.52 -2.80 20.48
C GLY A 226 -6.02 -2.58 20.27
N TYR A 227 -5.63 -1.44 19.72
CA TYR A 227 -4.25 -1.03 19.44
C TYR A 227 -3.84 0.18 20.29
N ASP A 228 -2.54 0.31 20.56
CA ASP A 228 -1.97 1.48 21.24
C ASP A 228 -2.07 2.71 20.33
N HIS A 229 -1.77 2.50 19.04
CA HIS A 229 -1.87 3.49 17.98
C HIS A 229 -2.41 2.82 16.72
N HIS A 230 -3.17 3.55 15.92
CA HIS A 230 -3.50 3.13 14.56
C HIS A 230 -3.41 4.28 13.56
N MET A 231 -3.22 3.91 12.30
CA MET A 231 -3.16 4.79 11.14
C MET A 231 -3.97 4.18 9.99
N ILE A 232 -4.73 5.00 9.28
CA ILE A 232 -5.42 4.61 8.06
C ILE A 232 -4.91 5.50 6.93
N VAL A 233 -4.37 4.88 5.88
CA VAL A 233 -3.90 5.56 4.67
C VAL A 233 -4.88 5.25 3.55
N SER A 234 -5.39 6.29 2.91
CA SER A 234 -6.28 6.22 1.76
C SER A 234 -5.71 7.04 0.62
N ILE A 235 -5.76 6.48 -0.59
CA ILE A 235 -5.30 7.12 -1.83
C ILE A 235 -6.39 6.90 -2.87
N ALA A 236 -6.81 7.98 -3.53
CA ALA A 236 -7.84 7.95 -4.56
C ALA A 236 -7.38 8.68 -5.82
N ASP A 237 -8.04 8.37 -6.93
CA ASP A 237 -7.94 9.08 -8.21
C ASP A 237 -6.50 9.17 -8.77
N LEU A 238 -5.69 8.12 -8.55
CA LEU A 238 -4.42 8.02 -9.25
C LEU A 238 -4.67 7.86 -10.76
N PRO A 239 -3.83 8.49 -11.61
CA PRO A 239 -4.06 8.50 -13.04
C PRO A 239 -4.08 7.10 -13.64
N SER A 240 -5.09 6.84 -14.46
CA SER A 240 -5.10 5.68 -15.32
C SER A 240 -3.93 5.76 -16.31
N VAL A 241 -3.19 4.65 -16.40
CA VAL A 241 -2.12 4.46 -17.38
C VAL A 241 -2.60 3.48 -18.44
N ASP A 242 -2.11 3.62 -19.67
CA ASP A 242 -2.42 2.69 -20.75
C ASP A 242 -2.15 1.24 -20.28
N PRO A 243 -3.13 0.31 -20.40
CA PRO A 243 -2.98 -1.09 -19.97
C PRO A 243 -1.77 -1.81 -20.60
N LEU A 244 -1.32 -1.39 -21.78
CA LEU A 244 -0.13 -1.93 -22.45
C LEU A 244 1.18 -1.45 -21.80
N LEU A 245 1.15 -0.29 -21.15
CA LEU A 245 2.30 0.31 -20.47
C LEU A 245 2.34 -0.07 -18.98
N ALA A 246 1.19 -0.15 -18.33
CA ALA A 246 1.10 -0.51 -16.91
C ALA A 246 -0.17 -1.34 -16.65
N PRO A 247 -0.16 -2.65 -16.98
CA PRO A 247 -1.33 -3.52 -16.80
C PRO A 247 -1.73 -3.66 -15.33
N PHE A 248 -0.82 -3.43 -14.39
CA PHE A 248 -1.10 -3.50 -12.95
C PHE A 248 -1.10 -2.13 -12.28
N SER A 249 -1.36 -1.05 -13.03
CA SER A 249 -1.50 0.29 -12.45
C SER A 249 -2.62 0.32 -11.42
N MET A 250 -2.34 0.93 -10.27
CA MET A 250 -3.30 1.16 -9.19
C MET A 250 -4.00 2.51 -9.41
N ASP A 251 -5.30 2.57 -9.17
CA ASP A 251 -6.06 3.83 -9.16
C ASP A 251 -6.46 4.29 -7.76
N GLY A 252 -6.60 3.36 -6.80
CA GLY A 252 -6.90 3.67 -5.40
C GLY A 252 -6.45 2.58 -4.43
N MET A 253 -6.29 2.98 -3.16
CA MET A 253 -5.88 2.10 -2.06
C MET A 253 -6.46 2.57 -0.74
N LYS A 254 -6.79 1.63 0.15
CA LYS A 254 -6.99 1.90 1.57
C LYS A 254 -6.27 0.86 2.41
N MET A 255 -5.56 1.31 3.43
CA MET A 255 -4.78 0.45 4.31
C MET A 255 -4.87 0.92 5.75
N PHE A 256 -5.11 -0.01 6.66
CA PHE A 256 -5.01 0.16 8.10
C PHE A 256 -3.66 -0.38 8.59
N VAL A 257 -3.07 0.32 9.57
CA VAL A 257 -1.87 -0.08 10.31
C VAL A 257 -2.17 0.11 11.80
N GLY A 258 -2.07 -0.95 12.59
CA GLY A 258 -2.30 -0.89 14.04
C GLY A 258 -1.10 -1.43 14.80
N LYS A 259 -0.60 -0.67 15.78
CA LYS A 259 0.51 -1.07 16.66
C LYS A 259 -0.01 -1.47 18.03
N LYS A 260 0.43 -2.63 18.54
CA LYS A 260 0.13 -3.11 19.88
C LYS A 260 1.36 -3.79 20.48
N GLY A 261 2.03 -3.10 21.40
CA GLY A 261 3.33 -3.52 21.92
C GLY A 261 4.32 -3.75 20.78
N ASP A 262 4.85 -4.97 20.69
CA ASP A 262 5.83 -5.40 19.68
C ASP A 262 5.24 -5.66 18.29
N TYR A 263 3.90 -5.77 18.19
CA TYR A 263 3.25 -6.23 16.97
C TYR A 263 2.67 -5.08 16.16
N VAL A 264 2.86 -5.15 14.85
CA VAL A 264 2.21 -4.27 13.87
C VAL A 264 1.33 -5.11 12.96
N ASP A 265 0.02 -4.86 13.02
CA ASP A 265 -0.97 -5.48 12.15
C ASP A 265 -1.32 -4.53 11.01
N VAL A 266 -1.44 -5.08 9.82
CA VAL A 266 -1.76 -4.34 8.60
C VAL A 266 -2.87 -5.08 7.87
N TYR A 267 -3.85 -4.35 7.37
CA TYR A 267 -4.78 -4.90 6.40
C TYR A 267 -5.21 -3.83 5.42
N GLY A 268 -5.54 -4.21 4.20
CA GLY A 268 -5.82 -3.24 3.17
C GLY A 268 -6.33 -3.85 1.89
N ASN A 269 -6.66 -2.98 0.96
CA ASN A 269 -7.07 -3.36 -0.37
C ASN A 269 -6.66 -2.25 -1.36
N SER A 270 -6.16 -2.63 -2.53
CA SER A 270 -5.85 -1.74 -3.64
C SER A 270 -6.61 -2.15 -4.90
N SER A 271 -7.04 -1.15 -5.68
CA SER A 271 -7.78 -1.33 -6.93
C SER A 271 -6.85 -1.18 -8.13
N HIS A 272 -6.94 -2.14 -9.07
CA HIS A 272 -6.13 -2.14 -10.30
C HIS A 272 -7.03 -2.44 -11.51
N PRO A 273 -7.66 -1.41 -12.11
CA PRO A 273 -8.66 -1.58 -13.16
C PRO A 273 -8.16 -2.34 -14.39
N ASN A 274 -6.88 -2.22 -14.69
CA ASN A 274 -6.25 -2.81 -15.86
C ASN A 274 -5.71 -4.23 -15.61
N ALA A 275 -5.70 -4.68 -14.35
CA ALA A 275 -5.07 -5.94 -14.00
C ALA A 275 -5.76 -7.10 -14.71
N LYS A 276 -4.97 -7.91 -15.41
CA LYS A 276 -5.42 -9.06 -16.20
C LYS A 276 -4.40 -10.18 -16.07
N PHE A 277 -4.89 -11.42 -15.90
CA PHE A 277 -4.03 -12.61 -15.86
C PHE A 277 -4.12 -13.39 -17.18
N LEU A 278 -4.77 -14.56 -17.18
CA LEU A 278 -4.79 -15.48 -18.32
C LEU A 278 -6.09 -15.44 -19.10
N THR A 279 -7.20 -15.20 -18.40
CA THR A 279 -8.54 -15.08 -18.97
C THR A 279 -8.84 -13.65 -19.40
N GLU A 280 -10.03 -13.41 -19.96
CA GLU A 280 -10.52 -12.08 -20.33
C GLU A 280 -11.01 -11.24 -19.13
N LYS A 281 -10.93 -11.78 -17.91
CA LYS A 281 -11.26 -11.02 -16.70
C LYS A 281 -10.24 -9.91 -16.49
N VAL A 282 -10.75 -8.71 -16.22
CA VAL A 282 -9.96 -7.51 -15.94
C VAL A 282 -10.49 -6.83 -14.68
N GLY A 283 -9.64 -6.02 -14.04
CA GLY A 283 -9.99 -5.32 -12.80
C GLY A 283 -9.87 -6.24 -11.60
N TYR A 284 -8.63 -6.46 -11.17
CA TYR A 284 -8.33 -7.21 -9.94
C TYR A 284 -7.91 -6.24 -8.86
N ASN A 285 -8.27 -6.59 -7.63
CA ASN A 285 -7.78 -5.93 -6.44
C ASN A 285 -6.74 -6.80 -5.74
N TRP A 286 -5.89 -6.18 -4.94
CA TRP A 286 -5.03 -6.90 -3.99
C TRP A 286 -5.60 -6.68 -2.61
N ALA A 287 -6.37 -7.64 -2.12
CA ALA A 287 -6.89 -7.65 -0.77
C ALA A 287 -5.87 -8.35 0.15
N PHE A 288 -5.48 -7.75 1.27
CA PHE A 288 -4.41 -8.31 2.09
C PHE A 288 -4.58 -8.09 3.59
N VAL A 289 -3.95 -8.98 4.34
CA VAL A 289 -3.70 -8.88 5.78
C VAL A 289 -2.26 -9.27 6.06
N ALA A 290 -1.65 -8.67 7.07
CA ALA A 290 -0.33 -9.00 7.53
C ALA A 290 -0.16 -8.68 9.02
N SER A 291 0.79 -9.35 9.66
CA SER A 291 1.25 -9.04 11.01
C SER A 291 2.75 -9.20 11.08
N GLY A 292 3.43 -8.30 11.77
CA GLY A 292 4.88 -8.32 11.97
C GLY A 292 5.25 -8.10 13.44
N SER A 293 6.39 -8.65 13.83
CA SER A 293 7.03 -8.43 15.13
C SER A 293 8.29 -7.59 14.92
N GLU A 294 8.44 -6.51 15.68
CA GLU A 294 9.64 -5.67 15.67
C GLU A 294 10.85 -6.40 16.29
N THR A 295 10.62 -7.13 17.39
CA THR A 295 11.68 -7.82 18.14
C THR A 295 12.22 -9.02 17.37
N GLU A 296 11.34 -9.82 16.75
CA GLU A 296 11.73 -11.04 16.02
C GLU A 296 12.08 -10.76 14.55
N ASP A 297 11.78 -9.55 14.04
CA ASP A 297 11.91 -9.17 12.63
C ASP A 297 11.33 -10.24 11.68
N ALA A 298 10.14 -10.70 12.07
CA ALA A 298 9.37 -11.76 11.46
C ALA A 298 8.00 -11.22 11.04
N ALA A 299 7.50 -11.71 9.91
CA ALA A 299 6.22 -11.29 9.37
C ALA A 299 5.44 -12.44 8.71
N VAL A 300 4.12 -12.32 8.77
CA VAL A 300 3.16 -13.23 8.13
C VAL A 300 2.16 -12.41 7.33
N ALA A 301 1.84 -12.84 6.12
CA ALA A 301 0.84 -12.16 5.30
C ALA A 301 -0.01 -13.10 4.45
N GLU A 302 -1.19 -12.62 4.09
CA GLU A 302 -2.06 -13.27 3.12
C GLU A 302 -2.56 -12.26 2.11
N VAL A 303 -2.76 -12.74 0.89
CA VAL A 303 -3.23 -11.92 -0.22
C VAL A 303 -4.28 -12.70 -1.01
N GLY A 304 -5.35 -11.99 -1.33
CA GLY A 304 -6.35 -12.40 -2.30
C GLY A 304 -6.41 -11.47 -3.50
N LEU A 305 -6.95 -11.99 -4.59
CA LEU A 305 -7.14 -11.31 -5.86
C LEU A 305 -8.63 -11.27 -6.25
N PRO A 306 -9.51 -10.64 -5.45
CA PRO A 306 -10.90 -10.45 -5.83
C PRO A 306 -11.00 -9.49 -7.02
N LEU A 307 -12.09 -9.59 -7.79
CA LEU A 307 -12.38 -8.59 -8.82
C LEU A 307 -12.79 -7.26 -8.19
N SER A 308 -12.45 -6.14 -8.80
CA SER A 308 -12.81 -4.79 -8.34
C SER A 308 -14.33 -4.58 -8.23
N THR A 309 -15.11 -5.36 -8.97
CA THR A 309 -16.58 -5.33 -8.92
C THR A 309 -17.19 -6.17 -7.79
N LEU A 310 -16.37 -6.96 -7.08
CA LEU A 310 -16.85 -7.84 -6.02
C LEU A 310 -17.28 -7.02 -4.81
N ASP A 311 -18.56 -7.13 -4.48
CA ASP A 311 -19.16 -6.51 -3.29
C ASP A 311 -19.24 -7.56 -2.17
N ALA A 312 -18.10 -7.81 -1.54
CA ALA A 312 -17.97 -8.79 -0.47
C ALA A 312 -17.07 -8.26 0.64
N GLU A 313 -17.38 -8.70 1.86
CA GLU A 313 -16.60 -8.45 3.05
C GLU A 313 -16.17 -9.78 3.65
N GLY A 314 -15.10 -9.73 4.46
CA GLY A 314 -14.67 -10.86 5.26
C GLY A 314 -13.63 -11.76 4.59
N ARG A 315 -12.89 -12.42 5.48
CA ARG A 315 -11.71 -13.23 5.16
C ARG A 315 -12.01 -14.46 4.30
N SER A 316 -13.12 -15.17 4.57
CA SER A 316 -13.46 -16.40 3.85
C SER A 316 -13.65 -16.17 2.35
N VAL A 317 -14.26 -15.04 1.96
CA VAL A 317 -14.39 -14.70 0.55
C VAL A 317 -13.08 -14.11 0.04
N LEU A 318 -12.59 -13.03 0.67
CA LEU A 318 -11.51 -12.23 0.10
C LEU A 318 -10.14 -12.91 0.14
N LEU A 319 -9.86 -13.77 1.12
CA LEU A 319 -8.54 -14.37 1.35
C LEU A 319 -8.53 -15.89 1.20
N GLU A 320 -9.67 -16.58 1.33
CA GLU A 320 -9.73 -18.04 1.10
C GLU A 320 -10.25 -18.36 -0.31
N GLU A 321 -11.48 -17.95 -0.65
CA GLU A 321 -12.06 -18.19 -1.99
C GLU A 321 -11.25 -17.50 -3.09
N TYR A 322 -10.96 -16.22 -2.89
CA TYR A 322 -10.17 -15.40 -3.81
C TYR A 322 -8.68 -15.36 -3.46
N SER A 323 -8.15 -16.35 -2.72
CA SER A 323 -6.71 -16.45 -2.47
C SER A 323 -5.90 -16.40 -3.76
N ILE A 324 -4.65 -15.89 -3.72
CA ILE A 324 -3.77 -15.89 -4.90
C ILE A 324 -3.69 -17.31 -5.51
N HIS A 325 -3.53 -18.33 -4.67
CA HIS A 325 -3.51 -19.72 -5.09
C HIS A 325 -4.75 -20.07 -5.93
N ASN A 326 -5.94 -19.84 -5.38
CA ASN A 326 -7.19 -20.23 -6.02
C ASN A 326 -7.46 -19.44 -7.30
N VAL A 327 -7.16 -18.14 -7.31
CA VAL A 327 -7.32 -17.32 -8.51
C VAL A 327 -6.38 -17.78 -9.62
N LEU A 328 -5.09 -17.95 -9.34
CA LEU A 328 -4.12 -18.40 -10.35
C LEU A 328 -4.39 -19.83 -10.83
N TYR A 329 -4.77 -20.74 -9.92
CA TYR A 329 -5.19 -22.09 -10.25
C TYR A 329 -6.36 -22.07 -11.25
N ASN A 330 -7.40 -21.30 -10.95
CA ASN A 330 -8.59 -21.19 -11.79
C ASN A 330 -8.30 -20.52 -13.13
N GLU A 331 -7.46 -19.50 -13.16
CA GLU A 331 -7.01 -18.85 -14.39
C GLU A 331 -6.30 -19.85 -15.33
N VAL A 332 -5.39 -20.67 -14.78
CA VAL A 332 -4.69 -21.72 -15.55
C VAL A 332 -5.67 -22.80 -16.03
N LYS A 333 -6.52 -23.33 -15.15
CA LYS A 333 -7.47 -24.39 -15.49
C LYS A 333 -8.55 -23.95 -16.48
N THR A 334 -8.90 -22.67 -16.49
CA THR A 334 -9.84 -22.11 -17.47
C THR A 334 -9.23 -22.16 -18.88
N ILE A 335 -7.96 -21.78 -19.03
CA ILE A 335 -7.29 -21.78 -20.34
C ILE A 335 -6.79 -23.18 -20.75
N TRP A 336 -6.34 -23.97 -19.78
CA TRP A 336 -5.82 -25.32 -19.98
C TRP A 336 -6.48 -26.33 -19.03
N PRO A 337 -7.71 -26.80 -19.34
CA PRO A 337 -8.46 -27.70 -18.44
C PRO A 337 -7.74 -29.00 -18.10
N TYR A 338 -6.87 -29.48 -19.00
CA TYR A 338 -6.13 -30.74 -18.86
C TYR A 338 -4.69 -30.56 -18.35
N ALA A 339 -4.34 -29.38 -17.82
CA ALA A 339 -3.05 -29.18 -17.17
C ALA A 339 -2.87 -30.19 -16.01
N SER A 340 -1.67 -30.76 -15.88
CA SER A 340 -1.35 -31.74 -14.85
C SER A 340 -1.46 -31.12 -13.46
N GLU A 341 -2.25 -31.71 -12.55
CA GLU A 341 -2.37 -31.24 -11.16
C GLU A 341 -1.01 -31.18 -10.48
N GLU A 342 -0.21 -32.26 -10.58
CA GLU A 342 1.13 -32.32 -9.99
C GLU A 342 2.03 -31.14 -10.40
N ILE A 343 1.95 -30.70 -11.66
CA ILE A 343 2.77 -29.58 -12.15
C ILE A 343 2.19 -28.24 -11.67
N LEU A 344 0.86 -28.14 -11.61
CA LEU A 344 0.18 -26.93 -11.18
C LEU A 344 0.38 -26.67 -9.68
N GLU A 345 0.21 -27.70 -8.85
CA GLU A 345 0.51 -27.68 -7.42
C GLU A 345 1.98 -27.36 -7.16
N ALA A 346 2.90 -28.00 -7.88
CA ALA A 346 4.33 -27.70 -7.75
C ALA A 346 4.67 -26.27 -8.18
N TRP A 347 4.01 -25.71 -9.19
CA TRP A 347 4.23 -24.33 -9.61
C TRP A 347 3.65 -23.31 -8.61
N LEU A 348 2.51 -23.63 -7.99
CA LEU A 348 1.77 -22.78 -7.07
C LEU A 348 2.14 -22.96 -5.58
N THR A 349 3.05 -23.85 -5.21
CA THR A 349 3.37 -24.15 -3.79
C THR A 349 3.65 -22.90 -2.95
N ASN A 350 4.36 -21.90 -3.48
CA ASN A 350 4.66 -20.66 -2.74
C ASN A 350 3.47 -19.70 -2.59
N THR A 351 2.35 -19.97 -3.27
CA THR A 351 1.10 -19.19 -3.18
C THR A 351 0.17 -19.69 -2.07
N GLU A 352 0.52 -20.80 -1.43
CA GLU A 352 -0.20 -21.28 -0.25
C GLU A 352 -0.14 -20.23 0.86
N ALA A 353 -1.30 -20.00 1.48
CA ALA A 353 -1.46 -19.02 2.54
C ALA A 353 -1.29 -19.68 3.92
N PRO A 354 -0.71 -18.97 4.90
CA PRO A 354 -0.08 -17.66 4.77
C PRO A 354 1.35 -17.70 4.21
N GLY A 355 1.84 -16.56 3.72
CA GLY A 355 3.25 -16.34 3.39
C GLY A 355 4.05 -15.87 4.60
N PHE A 356 5.27 -16.39 4.75
CA PHE A 356 6.18 -16.08 5.86
C PHE A 356 7.39 -15.30 5.37
N PHE A 357 7.83 -14.33 6.17
CA PHE A 357 8.91 -13.41 5.83
C PHE A 357 9.81 -13.16 7.04
N ASP A 358 11.09 -12.95 6.77
CA ASP A 358 12.06 -12.39 7.72
C ASP A 358 12.76 -11.17 7.07
N LYS A 359 13.78 -10.65 7.75
CA LYS A 359 14.69 -9.61 7.22
C LYS A 359 15.29 -9.90 5.83
N GLY A 360 15.42 -11.17 5.47
CA GLY A 360 15.94 -11.62 4.18
C GLY A 360 14.88 -11.67 3.07
N GLY A 361 13.61 -11.44 3.41
CA GLY A 361 12.49 -11.45 2.50
C GLY A 361 11.60 -12.67 2.65
N PHE A 362 10.99 -13.11 1.56
CA PHE A 362 10.06 -14.25 1.57
C PHE A 362 10.76 -15.57 1.87
N ILE A 363 10.24 -16.30 2.85
CA ILE A 363 10.72 -17.63 3.25
C ILE A 363 9.98 -18.71 2.47
N GLN A 364 8.67 -18.86 2.72
CA GLN A 364 7.80 -19.88 2.12
C GLN A 364 6.32 -19.53 2.31
N GLY A 365 5.43 -20.23 1.60
CA GLY A 365 3.98 -20.19 1.82
C GLY A 365 3.49 -21.46 2.53
N GLY A 366 2.32 -21.39 3.16
CA GLY A 366 1.63 -22.52 3.77
C GLY A 366 2.03 -22.76 5.23
N GLU A 367 2.92 -23.70 5.49
CA GLU A 367 3.30 -24.08 6.86
C GLU A 367 4.31 -23.10 7.49
N ALA A 368 4.14 -22.81 8.78
CA ALA A 368 5.05 -21.94 9.52
C ALA A 368 6.46 -22.55 9.58
N PRO A 369 7.51 -21.79 9.19
CA PRO A 369 8.88 -22.33 9.16
C PRO A 369 9.45 -22.56 10.56
N ALA A 370 8.95 -21.83 11.57
CA ALA A 370 9.41 -21.91 12.94
C ALA A 370 8.35 -21.39 13.95
N PRO A 371 8.43 -21.75 15.25
CA PRO A 371 7.40 -21.44 16.24
C PRO A 371 7.15 -19.94 16.50
N GLU A 372 8.15 -19.09 16.28
CA GLU A 372 8.07 -17.63 16.44
C GLU A 372 7.03 -16.97 15.52
N PHE A 373 6.64 -17.64 14.42
CA PHE A 373 5.61 -17.15 13.52
C PHE A 373 4.18 -17.45 13.99
N LEU A 374 3.98 -18.39 14.91
CA LEU A 374 2.64 -18.82 15.34
C LEU A 374 1.81 -17.68 15.96
N PRO A 375 2.37 -16.81 16.82
CA PRO A 375 1.64 -15.64 17.31
C PRO A 375 1.18 -14.72 16.17
N LEU A 376 1.97 -14.57 15.11
CA LEU A 376 1.63 -13.72 13.95
C LEU A 376 0.51 -14.35 13.12
N VAL A 377 0.52 -15.68 12.96
CA VAL A 377 -0.57 -16.43 12.32
C VAL A 377 -1.88 -16.22 13.07
N ASP A 378 -1.89 -16.38 14.39
CA ASP A 378 -3.09 -16.19 15.21
C ASP A 378 -3.66 -14.77 15.08
N ARG A 379 -2.80 -13.76 14.93
CA ARG A 379 -3.20 -12.36 14.78
C ARG A 379 -3.91 -12.11 13.45
N ILE A 380 -3.35 -12.59 12.33
CA ILE A 380 -3.95 -12.32 11.01
C ILE A 380 -5.31 -13.00 10.79
N LEU A 381 -5.64 -14.05 11.57
CA LEU A 381 -6.96 -14.68 11.54
C LEU A 381 -8.07 -13.73 11.99
N GLY A 382 -7.76 -12.75 12.84
CA GLY A 382 -8.69 -11.72 13.30
C GLY A 382 -8.86 -10.54 12.34
N LEU A 383 -8.10 -10.49 11.25
CA LEU A 383 -8.07 -9.37 10.31
C LEU A 383 -8.89 -9.68 9.06
N ALA A 384 -9.50 -8.64 8.49
CA ALA A 384 -10.23 -8.72 7.23
C ALA A 384 -9.87 -7.53 6.33
N PRO A 385 -9.56 -7.76 5.03
CA PRO A 385 -9.35 -6.68 4.08
C PRO A 385 -10.59 -5.81 3.88
N TYR A 386 -10.40 -4.60 3.35
CA TYR A 386 -11.52 -3.76 2.90
C TYR A 386 -12.25 -4.35 1.68
N ASN A 387 -13.53 -4.03 1.54
CA ASN A 387 -14.38 -4.44 0.42
C ASN A 387 -13.79 -3.92 -0.93
N PRO A 388 -13.58 -4.79 -1.93
CA PRO A 388 -12.97 -4.42 -3.21
C PRO A 388 -13.72 -3.31 -3.97
N LYS A 389 -15.05 -3.43 -4.04
CA LYS A 389 -15.91 -2.45 -4.71
C LYS A 389 -15.87 -1.09 -4.03
N SER A 390 -15.81 -1.05 -2.71
CA SER A 390 -15.66 0.21 -1.98
C SER A 390 -14.33 0.89 -2.27
N ILE A 391 -13.24 0.12 -2.45
CA ILE A 391 -11.94 0.69 -2.81
C ILE A 391 -11.90 1.16 -4.27
N ALA A 392 -12.52 0.43 -5.19
CA ALA A 392 -12.62 0.82 -6.60
C ALA A 392 -13.48 2.09 -6.82
N ASN A 393 -14.31 2.47 -5.85
CA ASN A 393 -15.10 3.70 -5.86
C ASN A 393 -14.70 4.64 -4.69
N LEU A 394 -13.45 4.53 -4.22
CA LEU A 394 -12.95 5.35 -3.14
C LEU A 394 -12.82 6.79 -3.63
N GLU A 395 -13.48 7.71 -2.95
CA GLU A 395 -13.39 9.15 -3.19
C GLU A 395 -12.81 9.84 -1.95
N ILE A 396 -11.95 10.83 -2.16
CA ILE A 396 -11.40 11.69 -1.11
C ILE A 396 -11.64 13.14 -1.52
N ASN A 397 -12.34 13.89 -0.67
CA ASN A 397 -12.66 15.29 -0.92
C ASN A 397 -12.20 16.15 0.26
N PHE A 398 -11.75 17.37 -0.03
CA PHE A 398 -11.66 18.40 1.00
C PHE A 398 -13.07 18.85 1.37
N ASN A 399 -13.32 19.08 2.67
CA ASN A 399 -14.57 19.68 3.14
C ASN A 399 -14.54 21.21 3.02
#